data_AF-A0A846U8A0-F1
#
_entry.id   AF-A0A846U8A0-F1
#
_cell.length_a   1.000
_cell.length_b   1.000
_cell.length_c   1.000
_cell.angle_alpha   90.00
_cell.angle_beta   90.00
_cell.angle_gamma   90.00
#
_symmetry.space_group_name_H-M   'P 1'
#
loop_
_entity.id
_entity.type
_entity.pdbx_description
1 polymer ?
#
loop_
_entity_poly.entity_id
_entity_poly.type
_entity_poly.pdbx_seq_one_letter_code
_entity_poly.pdbx_strand_id
1 'polypeptide(L)'
;MMVAILLLVAVVVIAAGAGVVWRLLRSRHMDLWIASYLRQWPRRLRGRNAAHTHVHFCFADHYEPFWHKPDLATARARVDRWMERYPTIAAEHTDSNGRHPQHSFFYPEEEYDEVILDQLADLCRRGFGDVEVHLHHDNDTAENLRKTLTGFTTLLHERHGLLRKDPVTGQVLYAFIHGNWALDNSRPDGRWCGVDNELDVLHETGCRMDMTLPSAPSDTQTSKINSIYFAHGEAGCCKSHDHGRDARVGDWLQHKELLMVQGPLALNWSDRKAGIMPRIESSEISADALPTAARIALWERAAIGIEGAENHLFIKVHTHGAEERTAGALLDGGMQRMWTELEKRFRDRPGFSLHYVTAWEMYQQIERLCKNEPVKASSMRAEVVA
;
A
#
# COMPACT_ATOMS: atom_id res chain seq x y z
N MET A 1 45.09 27.51 -25.76
CA MET A 1 44.11 27.03 -26.77
C MET A 1 43.72 25.57 -26.57
N MET A 2 44.68 24.62 -26.60
CA MET A 2 44.40 23.18 -26.41
C MET A 2 43.69 22.84 -25.08
N VAL A 3 44.13 23.42 -23.96
CA VAL A 3 43.48 23.22 -22.64
C VAL A 3 42.02 23.70 -22.63
N ALA A 4 41.73 24.85 -23.26
CA ALA A 4 40.37 25.38 -23.33
C ALA A 4 39.45 24.50 -24.19
N ILE A 5 39.97 23.93 -25.29
CA ILE A 5 39.23 22.98 -26.13
C ILE A 5 38.95 21.70 -25.35
N LEU A 6 39.92 21.16 -24.62
CA LEU A 6 39.73 19.97 -23.80
C LEU A 6 38.71 20.19 -22.67
N LEU A 7 38.75 21.35 -22.01
CA LEU A 7 37.75 21.72 -21.01
C LEU A 7 36.35 21.87 -21.62
N LEU A 8 36.24 22.50 -22.79
CA LEU A 8 34.95 22.62 -23.49
C LEU A 8 34.40 21.25 -23.88
N VAL A 9 35.23 20.35 -24.43
CA VAL A 9 34.83 18.98 -24.76
C VAL A 9 34.39 18.23 -23.51
N ALA A 10 35.13 18.33 -22.40
CA ALA A 10 34.75 17.71 -21.14
C ALA A 10 33.40 18.22 -20.63
N VAL A 11 33.16 19.54 -20.66
CA VAL A 11 31.87 20.13 -20.28
C VAL A 11 30.73 19.63 -21.16
N VAL A 12 30.93 19.57 -22.48
CA VAL A 12 29.91 19.07 -23.43
C VAL A 12 29.60 17.59 -23.17
N VAL A 13 30.61 16.77 -22.94
CA VAL A 13 30.43 15.34 -22.62
C VAL A 13 29.69 15.16 -21.29
N ILE A 14 30.05 15.92 -20.26
CA ILE A 14 29.36 15.89 -18.95
C ILE A 14 27.90 16.35 -19.11
N ALA A 15 27.65 17.44 -19.83
CA ALA A 15 26.30 17.94 -20.07
C ALA A 15 25.44 16.96 -20.87
N ALA A 16 26.02 16.32 -21.90
CA ALA A 16 25.35 15.28 -22.67
C ALA A 16 25.02 14.06 -21.80
N GLY A 17 25.98 13.61 -20.98
CA GLY A 17 25.79 12.52 -20.02
C GLY A 17 24.69 12.84 -19.00
N ALA A 18 24.71 14.03 -18.41
CA ALA A 18 23.67 14.50 -17.49
C ALA A 18 22.29 14.56 -18.18
N GLY A 19 22.22 15.00 -19.44
CA GLY A 19 21.00 15.02 -20.24
C GLY A 19 20.43 13.61 -20.49
N VAL A 20 21.28 12.62 -20.73
CA VAL A 20 20.86 11.21 -20.87
C VAL A 20 20.31 10.67 -19.55
N VAL A 21 21.01 10.89 -18.44
CA VAL A 21 20.55 10.46 -17.10
C VAL A 21 19.21 11.13 -16.74
N TRP A 22 19.07 12.42 -17.00
CA TRP A 22 17.82 13.16 -16.77
C TRP A 22 16.64 12.59 -17.57
N ARG A 23 16.85 12.30 -18.86
CA ARG A 23 15.82 11.66 -19.71
C ARG A 23 15.44 10.27 -19.20
N LEU A 24 16.41 9.47 -18.74
CA LEU A 24 16.13 8.16 -18.18
C LEU A 24 15.29 8.26 -16.91
N LEU A 25 15.63 9.19 -16.01
CA LEU A 25 14.86 9.43 -14.79
C LEU A 25 13.42 9.86 -15.13
N ARG A 26 13.25 10.81 -16.06
CA ARG A 26 11.93 11.28 -16.49
C ARG A 26 11.09 10.22 -17.22
N SER A 27 11.71 9.31 -17.96
CA SER A 27 10.98 8.28 -18.71
C SER A 27 10.16 7.33 -17.83
N ARG A 28 10.47 7.29 -16.52
CA ARG A 28 9.80 6.45 -15.51
C ARG A 28 9.42 7.26 -14.26
N HIS A 29 9.31 8.58 -14.41
CA HIS A 29 8.96 9.54 -13.35
C HIS A 29 9.80 9.40 -12.06
N MET A 30 11.05 8.95 -12.19
CA MET A 30 11.99 8.87 -11.08
C MET A 30 12.47 10.25 -10.62
N ASP A 31 12.39 11.26 -11.48
CA ASP A 31 12.70 12.64 -11.11
C ASP A 31 11.80 13.15 -9.97
N LEU A 32 10.59 12.58 -9.81
CA LEU A 32 9.69 12.91 -8.71
C LEU A 32 10.26 12.49 -7.34
N TRP A 33 10.90 11.33 -7.25
CA TRP A 33 11.19 10.69 -5.95
C TRP A 33 12.67 10.36 -5.69
N ILE A 34 13.54 10.38 -6.70
CA ILE A 34 14.95 9.96 -6.54
C ILE A 34 15.69 10.81 -5.51
N ALA A 35 15.36 12.10 -5.41
CA ALA A 35 15.93 12.98 -4.39
C ALA A 35 15.59 12.50 -2.98
N SER A 36 14.32 12.17 -2.71
CA SER A 36 13.87 11.62 -1.43
C SER A 36 14.52 10.27 -1.14
N TYR A 37 14.63 9.40 -2.14
CA TYR A 37 15.34 8.12 -2.01
C TYR A 37 16.79 8.29 -1.57
N LEU A 38 17.52 9.23 -2.18
CA LEU A 38 18.92 9.53 -1.82
C LEU A 38 19.01 10.14 -0.41
N ARG A 39 18.12 11.06 -0.04
CA ARG A 39 18.07 11.66 1.32
C ARG A 39 17.83 10.62 2.42
N GLN A 40 17.06 9.57 2.12
CA GLN A 40 16.79 8.49 3.07
C GLN A 40 17.95 7.48 3.20
N TRP A 41 19.00 7.56 2.38
CA TRP A 41 20.12 6.61 2.38
C TRP A 41 20.76 6.39 3.77
N PRO A 42 21.06 7.42 4.58
CA PRO A 42 21.66 7.20 5.90
C PRO A 42 20.76 6.39 6.83
N ARG A 43 19.43 6.63 6.81
CA ARG A 43 18.45 5.88 7.60
C ARG A 43 18.46 4.40 7.23
N ARG A 44 18.59 4.09 5.93
CA ARG A 44 18.61 2.72 5.41
C ARG A 44 19.89 1.95 5.78
N LEU A 45 21.00 2.66 5.97
CA LEU A 45 22.28 2.06 6.37
C LEU A 45 22.44 1.87 7.87
N ARG A 46 21.81 2.71 8.70
CA ARG A 46 22.05 2.72 10.16
C ARG A 46 21.62 1.45 10.89
N GLY A 47 20.99 0.49 10.21
CA GLY A 47 20.43 -0.70 10.87
C GLY A 47 19.38 -0.31 11.90
N ARG A 48 18.71 -1.31 12.50
CA ARG A 48 17.78 -1.05 13.61
C ARG A 48 18.53 -1.32 14.91
N ASN A 49 18.73 -0.29 15.73
CA ASN A 49 19.37 -0.39 17.06
C ASN A 49 18.35 -0.78 18.14
N ALA A 50 17.36 -1.60 17.79
CA ALA A 50 16.36 -2.08 18.73
C ALA A 50 16.76 -3.49 19.20
N ALA A 51 16.58 -3.77 20.48
CA ALA A 51 16.79 -5.12 21.03
C ALA A 51 15.85 -6.15 20.37
N HIS A 52 14.66 -5.70 19.96
CA HIS A 52 13.66 -6.51 19.26
C HIS A 52 12.91 -5.65 18.24
N THR A 53 12.62 -6.17 17.06
CA THR A 53 11.88 -5.47 16.00
C THR A 53 10.57 -6.18 15.67
N HIS A 54 9.46 -5.46 15.65
CA HIS A 54 8.16 -5.95 15.20
C HIS A 54 7.93 -5.55 13.75
N VAL A 55 7.62 -6.51 12.88
CA VAL A 55 7.37 -6.33 11.45
C VAL A 55 5.89 -6.56 11.18
N HIS A 56 5.20 -5.50 10.81
CA HIS A 56 3.79 -5.52 10.43
C HIS A 56 3.70 -5.62 8.91
N PHE A 57 3.23 -6.76 8.41
CA PHE A 57 3.10 -7.02 6.98
C PHE A 57 1.63 -6.96 6.55
N CYS A 58 1.31 -6.04 5.65
CA CYS A 58 -0.01 -5.90 5.04
C CYS A 58 0.05 -6.19 3.54
N PHE A 59 -0.88 -7.02 3.08
CA PHE A 59 -1.15 -7.25 1.66
C PHE A 59 -2.41 -6.48 1.26
N ALA A 60 -2.25 -5.41 0.48
CA ALA A 60 -3.34 -4.54 0.01
C ALA A 60 -3.66 -4.81 -1.47
N ASP A 61 -4.79 -5.43 -1.76
CA ASP A 61 -5.14 -5.87 -3.11
C ASP A 61 -6.13 -4.91 -3.78
N HIS A 62 -5.77 -4.40 -4.96
CA HIS A 62 -6.70 -3.76 -5.89
C HIS A 62 -7.57 -4.86 -6.51
N TYR A 63 -8.55 -5.33 -5.74
CA TYR A 63 -9.25 -6.56 -6.05
C TYR A 63 -10.38 -6.29 -7.03
N GLU A 64 -10.09 -6.42 -8.33
CA GLU A 64 -10.98 -6.13 -9.46
C GLU A 64 -11.46 -7.41 -10.18
N PRO A 65 -12.45 -8.16 -9.66
CA PRO A 65 -13.00 -9.33 -10.33
C PRO A 65 -13.51 -9.07 -11.75
N PHE A 66 -13.89 -7.83 -12.09
CA PHE A 66 -14.33 -7.47 -13.43
C PHE A 66 -13.22 -6.80 -14.26
N TRP A 67 -11.96 -7.04 -13.93
CA TRP A 67 -10.82 -6.62 -14.75
C TRP A 67 -10.96 -7.07 -16.22
N HIS A 68 -10.80 -6.12 -17.15
CA HIS A 68 -11.12 -6.25 -18.58
C HIS A 68 -12.59 -6.51 -18.94
N LYS A 69 -13.53 -6.17 -18.05
CA LYS A 69 -14.98 -6.25 -18.26
C LYS A 69 -15.43 -7.63 -18.75
N PRO A 70 -15.10 -8.71 -18.01
CA PRO A 70 -15.54 -10.05 -18.36
C PRO A 70 -17.05 -10.19 -18.12
N ASP A 71 -17.62 -11.32 -18.51
CA ASP A 71 -18.96 -11.66 -18.05
C ASP A 71 -19.00 -11.99 -16.55
N LEU A 72 -20.22 -11.95 -15.99
CA LEU A 72 -20.44 -12.21 -14.57
C LEU A 72 -19.97 -13.60 -14.12
N ALA A 73 -20.11 -14.61 -14.99
CA ALA A 73 -19.69 -15.98 -14.67
C ALA A 73 -18.17 -16.07 -14.50
N THR A 74 -17.41 -15.39 -15.38
CA THR A 74 -15.95 -15.32 -15.31
C THR A 74 -15.50 -14.54 -14.08
N ALA A 75 -16.12 -13.38 -13.78
CA ALA A 75 -15.80 -12.60 -12.57
C ALA A 75 -16.00 -13.43 -11.30
N ARG A 76 -17.13 -14.14 -11.17
CA ARG A 76 -17.39 -15.04 -10.04
C ARG A 76 -16.42 -16.22 -9.99
N ALA A 77 -16.07 -16.82 -11.12
CA ALA A 77 -15.09 -17.90 -11.17
C ALA A 77 -13.69 -17.46 -10.69
N ARG A 78 -13.28 -16.20 -10.95
CA ARG A 78 -12.04 -15.63 -10.39
C ARG A 78 -12.10 -15.62 -8.86
N VAL A 79 -13.23 -15.21 -8.28
CA VAL A 79 -13.45 -15.14 -6.83
C VAL A 79 -13.54 -16.52 -6.21
N ASP A 80 -14.30 -17.44 -6.82
CA ASP A 80 -14.42 -18.84 -6.38
C ASP A 80 -13.04 -19.50 -6.22
N ARG A 81 -12.16 -19.28 -7.20
CA ARG A 81 -10.78 -19.77 -7.15
C ARG A 81 -10.03 -19.22 -5.94
N TRP A 82 -10.19 -17.93 -5.63
CA TRP A 82 -9.60 -17.32 -4.43
C TRP A 82 -10.16 -17.94 -3.15
N MET A 83 -11.49 -18.12 -3.06
CA MET A 83 -12.16 -18.66 -1.87
C MET A 83 -11.73 -20.10 -1.57
N GLU A 84 -11.44 -20.89 -2.61
CA GLU A 84 -10.93 -22.26 -2.47
C GLU A 84 -9.44 -22.29 -2.10
N ARG A 85 -8.62 -21.52 -2.84
CA ARG A 85 -7.17 -21.68 -2.80
C ARG A 85 -6.50 -20.90 -1.69
N TYR A 86 -6.90 -19.64 -1.47
CA TYR A 86 -6.19 -18.76 -0.54
C TYR A 86 -6.23 -19.26 0.91
N PRO A 87 -7.39 -19.65 1.48
CA PRO A 87 -7.43 -20.21 2.84
C PRO A 87 -6.53 -21.43 3.03
N THR A 88 -6.52 -22.32 2.04
CA THR A 88 -5.70 -23.54 2.08
C THR A 88 -4.21 -23.20 2.13
N ILE A 89 -3.77 -22.23 1.30
CA ILE A 89 -2.37 -21.78 1.28
C ILE A 89 -2.03 -21.05 2.58
N ALA A 90 -2.88 -20.12 3.03
CA ALA A 90 -2.64 -19.33 4.23
C ALA A 90 -2.59 -20.20 5.51
N ALA A 91 -3.39 -21.26 5.59
CA ALA A 91 -3.42 -22.17 6.73
C ALA A 91 -2.10 -22.91 7.00
N GLU A 92 -1.23 -23.03 5.99
CA GLU A 92 0.11 -23.64 6.13
C GLU A 92 1.14 -22.70 6.79
N HIS A 93 0.78 -21.42 6.99
CA HIS A 93 1.68 -20.36 7.40
C HIS A 93 1.19 -19.68 8.66
N THR A 94 2.12 -19.21 9.50
CA THR A 94 1.77 -18.45 10.70
C THR A 94 2.81 -17.40 11.03
N ASP A 95 2.38 -16.28 11.56
CA ASP A 95 3.27 -15.26 12.08
C ASP A 95 3.84 -15.62 13.48
N SER A 96 4.45 -14.66 14.16
CA SER A 96 5.05 -14.89 15.50
C SER A 96 4.02 -15.12 16.61
N ASN A 97 2.73 -14.90 16.33
CA ASN A 97 1.62 -15.03 17.24
C ASN A 97 0.71 -16.22 16.89
N GLY A 98 1.08 -16.99 15.86
CA GLY A 98 0.29 -18.13 15.39
C GLY A 98 -0.85 -17.74 14.46
N ARG A 99 -0.90 -16.49 13.97
CA ARG A 99 -1.95 -16.02 13.07
C ARG A 99 -1.57 -16.32 11.61
N HIS A 100 -2.54 -16.80 10.83
CA HIS A 100 -2.38 -17.01 9.40
C HIS A 100 -2.22 -15.69 8.63
N PRO A 101 -1.58 -15.69 7.45
CA PRO A 101 -1.54 -14.53 6.56
C PRO A 101 -2.92 -13.91 6.35
N GLN A 102 -2.97 -12.58 6.29
CA GLN A 102 -4.18 -11.80 6.07
C GLN A 102 -4.12 -11.13 4.70
N HIS A 103 -5.27 -11.00 4.05
CA HIS A 103 -5.41 -10.31 2.76
C HIS A 103 -6.44 -9.20 2.85
N SER A 104 -6.09 -7.98 2.43
CA SER A 104 -7.01 -6.84 2.43
C SER A 104 -7.52 -6.63 1.02
N PHE A 105 -8.79 -6.95 0.79
CA PHE A 105 -9.46 -6.80 -0.50
C PHE A 105 -10.03 -5.38 -0.61
N PHE A 106 -9.35 -4.49 -1.32
CA PHE A 106 -9.90 -3.19 -1.64
C PHE A 106 -10.84 -3.38 -2.85
N TYR A 107 -12.15 -3.41 -2.58
CA TYR A 107 -13.17 -3.80 -3.55
C TYR A 107 -13.74 -2.57 -4.28
N PRO A 108 -13.74 -2.55 -5.63
CA PRO A 108 -14.21 -1.41 -6.41
C PRO A 108 -15.72 -1.23 -6.30
N GLU A 109 -16.15 -0.03 -5.93
CA GLU A 109 -17.56 0.33 -5.86
C GLU A 109 -18.31 0.04 -7.17
N GLU A 110 -17.71 0.42 -8.29
CA GLU A 110 -18.30 0.33 -9.61
C GLU A 110 -18.43 -1.11 -10.15
N GLU A 111 -17.84 -2.09 -9.45
CA GLU A 111 -17.95 -3.52 -9.75
C GLU A 111 -18.81 -4.29 -8.72
N TYR A 112 -19.67 -3.60 -7.98
CA TYR A 112 -20.54 -4.24 -6.99
C TYR A 112 -21.29 -5.46 -7.56
N ASP A 113 -21.03 -6.63 -6.96
CA ASP A 113 -21.83 -7.84 -7.12
C ASP A 113 -22.08 -8.44 -5.73
N GLU A 114 -23.36 -8.67 -5.42
CA GLU A 114 -23.80 -9.13 -4.11
C GLU A 114 -23.20 -10.49 -3.72
N VAL A 115 -23.11 -11.42 -4.68
CA VAL A 115 -22.60 -12.78 -4.43
C VAL A 115 -21.12 -12.75 -4.13
N ILE A 116 -20.35 -11.98 -4.91
CA ILE A 116 -18.91 -11.82 -4.69
C ILE A 116 -18.64 -11.22 -3.30
N LEU A 117 -19.34 -10.16 -2.92
CA LEU A 117 -19.13 -9.52 -1.61
C LEU A 117 -19.59 -10.40 -0.44
N ASP A 118 -20.66 -11.18 -0.59
CA ASP A 118 -21.07 -12.17 0.41
C ASP A 118 -19.99 -13.26 0.60
N GLN A 119 -19.32 -13.70 -0.47
CA GLN A 119 -18.19 -14.63 -0.40
C GLN A 119 -16.97 -14.02 0.28
N LEU A 120 -16.59 -12.78 -0.07
CA LEU A 120 -15.49 -12.08 0.58
C LEU A 120 -15.78 -11.86 2.07
N ALA A 121 -17.00 -11.48 2.44
CA ALA A 121 -17.41 -11.33 3.83
C ALA A 121 -17.31 -12.66 4.60
N ASP A 122 -17.65 -13.79 3.98
CA ASP A 122 -17.44 -15.11 4.59
C ASP A 122 -15.97 -15.43 4.83
N LEU A 123 -15.11 -15.16 3.84
CA LEU A 123 -13.67 -15.34 3.96
C LEU A 123 -13.09 -14.49 5.10
N CYS A 124 -13.53 -13.24 5.24
CA CYS A 124 -13.13 -12.34 6.32
C CYS A 124 -13.57 -12.88 7.69
N ARG A 125 -14.83 -13.33 7.84
CA ARG A 125 -15.32 -13.94 9.09
C ARG A 125 -14.55 -15.19 9.49
N ARG A 126 -14.02 -15.93 8.51
CA ARG A 126 -13.15 -17.10 8.74
C ARG A 126 -11.71 -16.72 9.14
N GLY A 127 -11.39 -15.43 9.25
CA GLY A 127 -10.11 -14.92 9.76
C GLY A 127 -8.99 -14.85 8.71
N PHE A 128 -9.33 -14.77 7.42
CA PHE A 128 -8.34 -14.73 6.34
C PHE A 128 -8.14 -13.34 5.73
N GLY A 129 -8.88 -12.32 6.16
CA GLY A 129 -8.72 -10.99 5.57
C GLY A 129 -9.72 -9.96 6.04
N ASP A 130 -9.71 -8.81 5.37
CA ASP A 130 -10.69 -7.72 5.53
C ASP A 130 -11.07 -7.14 4.16
N VAL A 131 -12.21 -6.48 4.07
CA VAL A 131 -12.64 -5.73 2.88
C VAL A 131 -12.52 -4.23 3.16
N GLU A 132 -11.96 -3.50 2.21
CA GLU A 132 -11.81 -2.05 2.24
C GLU A 132 -12.28 -1.43 0.91
N VAL A 133 -12.26 -0.10 0.79
CA VAL A 133 -12.88 0.60 -0.33
C VAL A 133 -11.88 0.91 -1.42
N HIS A 134 -12.24 0.55 -2.65
CA HIS A 134 -11.55 0.93 -3.87
C HIS A 134 -12.52 1.68 -4.78
N LEU A 135 -12.01 2.62 -5.57
CA LEU A 135 -12.84 3.34 -6.53
C LEU A 135 -12.01 3.78 -7.72
N HIS A 136 -12.51 3.50 -8.92
CA HIS A 136 -12.10 4.20 -10.13
C HIS A 136 -13.11 5.31 -10.45
N HIS A 137 -12.61 6.53 -10.64
CA HIS A 137 -13.42 7.65 -11.09
C HIS A 137 -12.61 8.59 -12.00
N ASP A 138 -13.30 9.38 -12.81
CA ASP A 138 -12.71 10.26 -13.81
C ASP A 138 -13.68 11.40 -14.14
N ASN A 139 -13.16 12.63 -14.27
CA ASN A 139 -13.96 13.85 -14.42
C ASN A 139 -15.10 13.95 -13.37
N ASP A 140 -14.83 13.52 -12.13
CA ASP A 140 -15.83 13.49 -11.06
C ASP A 140 -15.95 14.86 -10.36
N THR A 141 -16.90 14.96 -9.42
CA THR A 141 -17.11 16.13 -8.58
C THR A 141 -17.11 15.71 -7.11
N ALA A 142 -16.74 16.63 -6.21
CA ALA A 142 -16.77 16.36 -4.77
C ALA A 142 -18.15 15.95 -4.24
N GLU A 143 -19.24 16.43 -4.85
CA GLU A 143 -20.61 16.06 -4.49
C GLU A 143 -20.91 14.60 -4.85
N ASN A 144 -20.63 14.21 -6.09
CA ASN A 144 -20.86 12.84 -6.55
C ASN A 144 -19.94 11.85 -5.83
N LEU A 145 -18.65 12.15 -5.70
CA LEU A 145 -17.71 11.33 -4.93
C LEU A 145 -18.21 11.07 -3.50
N ARG A 146 -18.69 12.11 -2.80
CA ARG A 146 -19.25 11.97 -1.44
C ARG A 146 -20.45 11.03 -1.41
N LYS A 147 -21.35 11.18 -2.39
CA LYS A 147 -22.54 10.33 -2.51
C LYS A 147 -22.16 8.87 -2.77
N THR A 148 -21.24 8.63 -3.70
CA THR A 148 -20.74 7.30 -4.06
C THR A 148 -20.10 6.61 -2.85
N LEU A 149 -19.14 7.26 -2.20
CA LEU A 149 -18.44 6.68 -1.04
C LEU A 149 -19.39 6.41 0.14
N THR A 150 -20.28 7.35 0.46
CA THR A 150 -21.24 7.17 1.58
C THR A 150 -22.22 6.04 1.27
N GLY A 151 -22.72 5.98 0.03
CA GLY A 151 -23.64 4.93 -0.41
C GLY A 151 -22.99 3.55 -0.34
N PHE A 152 -21.79 3.42 -0.89
CA PHE A 152 -21.08 2.14 -0.94
C PHE A 152 -20.62 1.66 0.44
N THR A 153 -20.06 2.53 1.27
CA THR A 153 -19.66 2.16 2.64
C THR A 153 -20.86 1.76 3.51
N THR A 154 -21.99 2.44 3.36
CA THR A 154 -23.26 2.05 4.02
C THR A 154 -23.71 0.68 3.52
N LEU A 155 -23.69 0.44 2.21
CA LEU A 155 -24.05 -0.83 1.61
C LEU A 155 -23.16 -1.99 2.13
N LEU A 156 -21.84 -1.82 2.09
CA LEU A 156 -20.89 -2.81 2.61
C LEU A 156 -21.18 -3.15 4.08
N HIS A 157 -21.45 -2.13 4.89
CA HIS A 157 -21.72 -2.34 6.31
C HIS A 157 -23.08 -2.99 6.57
N GLU A 158 -24.16 -2.45 6.01
CA GLU A 158 -25.52 -2.88 6.33
C GLU A 158 -25.92 -4.19 5.65
N ARG A 159 -25.49 -4.41 4.39
CA ARG A 159 -25.87 -5.63 3.63
C ARG A 159 -24.95 -6.80 3.94
N HIS A 160 -23.65 -6.56 4.06
CA HIS A 160 -22.64 -7.63 4.12
C HIS A 160 -21.99 -7.79 5.49
N GLY A 161 -22.23 -6.85 6.42
CA GLY A 161 -21.56 -6.84 7.73
C GLY A 161 -20.06 -6.58 7.64
N LEU A 162 -19.62 -5.92 6.55
CA LEU A 162 -18.24 -5.52 6.32
C LEU A 162 -17.98 -4.13 6.93
N LEU A 163 -16.70 -3.71 6.93
CA LEU A 163 -16.27 -2.45 7.53
C LEU A 163 -16.61 -2.36 9.03
N ARG A 164 -16.32 -1.20 9.63
CA ARG A 164 -16.53 -0.94 11.06
C ARG A 164 -17.18 0.42 11.28
N LYS A 165 -17.83 0.59 12.43
CA LYS A 165 -18.35 1.88 12.87
C LYS A 165 -17.44 2.52 13.90
N ASP A 166 -17.32 3.82 13.82
CA ASP A 166 -16.78 4.64 14.89
C ASP A 166 -17.67 4.48 16.14
N PRO A 167 -17.10 4.08 17.30
CA PRO A 167 -17.91 3.80 18.50
C PRO A 167 -18.51 5.07 19.13
N VAL A 168 -18.03 6.26 18.77
CA VAL A 168 -18.50 7.54 19.30
C VAL A 168 -19.50 8.19 18.34
N THR A 169 -19.16 8.26 17.05
CA THR A 169 -19.97 8.98 16.05
C THR A 169 -20.95 8.07 15.30
N GLY A 170 -20.72 6.76 15.30
CA GLY A 170 -21.50 5.79 14.51
C GLY A 170 -21.20 5.82 13.01
N GLN A 171 -20.27 6.67 12.54
CA GLN A 171 -19.87 6.76 11.14
C GLN A 171 -19.18 5.46 10.70
N VAL A 172 -19.48 4.98 9.49
CA VAL A 172 -18.76 3.85 8.90
C VAL A 172 -17.33 4.30 8.53
N LEU A 173 -16.34 3.55 8.98
CA LEU A 173 -14.92 3.85 8.80
C LEU A 173 -14.28 2.88 7.83
N TYR A 174 -13.37 3.37 6.99
CA TYR A 174 -12.73 2.56 5.97
C TYR A 174 -11.31 3.03 5.63
N ALA A 175 -10.57 2.15 4.97
CA ALA A 175 -9.34 2.44 4.25
C ALA A 175 -9.61 2.58 2.76
N PHE A 176 -8.84 3.42 2.08
CA PHE A 176 -9.06 3.72 0.67
C PHE A 176 -7.85 3.38 -0.19
N ILE A 177 -8.14 2.91 -1.41
CA ILE A 177 -7.21 2.91 -2.53
C ILE A 177 -7.89 3.60 -3.71
N HIS A 178 -7.19 4.53 -4.32
CA HIS A 178 -7.60 5.14 -5.58
C HIS A 178 -7.21 4.24 -6.75
N GLY A 179 -8.18 3.70 -7.49
CA GLY A 179 -7.90 2.67 -8.50
C GLY A 179 -7.09 3.14 -9.70
N ASN A 180 -7.28 4.40 -10.09
CA ASN A 180 -6.44 5.01 -11.11
C ASN A 180 -5.11 5.60 -10.59
N TRP A 181 -4.77 5.37 -9.32
CA TRP A 181 -3.58 5.90 -8.65
C TRP A 181 -3.52 7.44 -8.54
N ALA A 182 -4.52 8.14 -9.07
CA ALA A 182 -4.56 9.58 -9.24
C ALA A 182 -5.19 10.32 -8.04
N LEU A 183 -4.95 9.82 -6.83
CA LEU A 183 -5.46 10.39 -5.58
C LEU A 183 -5.30 11.91 -5.53
N ASP A 184 -6.32 12.62 -5.07
CA ASP A 184 -6.38 14.08 -4.98
C ASP A 184 -6.09 14.76 -6.31
N ASN A 185 -6.64 14.23 -7.40
CA ASN A 185 -6.44 14.70 -8.76
C ASN A 185 -4.96 14.87 -9.14
N SER A 186 -4.12 13.94 -8.70
CA SER A 186 -2.65 14.09 -8.77
C SER A 186 -2.03 13.93 -10.14
N ARG A 187 -2.81 13.52 -11.14
CA ARG A 187 -2.32 13.39 -12.50
C ARG A 187 -2.27 14.77 -13.18
N PRO A 188 -1.16 15.15 -13.86
CA PRO A 188 -1.00 16.49 -14.42
C PRO A 188 -2.05 16.93 -15.46
N ASP A 189 -2.73 15.99 -16.11
CA ASP A 189 -3.77 16.27 -17.11
C ASP A 189 -5.19 16.37 -16.51
N GLY A 190 -5.32 16.22 -15.18
CA GLY A 190 -6.61 16.25 -14.46
C GLY A 190 -7.51 15.05 -14.75
N ARG A 191 -6.99 14.02 -15.43
CA ARG A 191 -7.73 12.80 -15.76
C ARG A 191 -7.66 11.81 -14.61
N TRP A 192 -8.61 10.89 -14.60
CA TRP A 192 -8.71 9.75 -13.71
C TRP A 192 -8.93 10.08 -12.24
N CYS A 193 -9.48 11.27 -11.97
CA CYS A 193 -10.05 11.68 -10.69
C CYS A 193 -11.02 12.84 -10.96
N GLY A 194 -10.52 14.08 -11.07
CA GLY A 194 -11.33 15.29 -11.30
C GLY A 194 -11.74 16.04 -10.03
N VAL A 195 -11.36 15.55 -8.85
CA VAL A 195 -11.70 16.15 -7.55
C VAL A 195 -10.44 16.70 -6.86
N ASP A 196 -10.23 18.01 -6.93
CA ASP A 196 -9.05 18.67 -6.34
C ASP A 196 -9.04 18.67 -4.80
N ASN A 197 -10.16 18.37 -4.14
CA ASN A 197 -10.25 18.28 -2.68
C ASN A 197 -10.63 16.87 -2.22
N GLU A 198 -10.13 15.85 -2.89
CA GLU A 198 -10.51 14.45 -2.66
C GLU A 198 -10.21 14.02 -1.22
N LEU A 199 -9.07 14.44 -0.63
CA LEU A 199 -8.72 14.06 0.74
C LEU A 199 -9.76 14.53 1.77
N ASP A 200 -10.31 15.73 1.59
CA ASP A 200 -11.36 16.28 2.45
C ASP A 200 -12.65 15.45 2.31
N VAL A 201 -13.03 15.10 1.08
CA VAL A 201 -14.21 14.26 0.82
C VAL A 201 -14.04 12.86 1.42
N LEU A 202 -12.87 12.26 1.28
CA LEU A 202 -12.53 10.96 1.88
C LEU A 202 -12.65 11.03 3.41
N HIS A 203 -12.03 12.03 4.05
CA HIS A 203 -12.13 12.20 5.51
C HIS A 203 -13.59 12.36 5.98
N GLU A 204 -14.36 13.24 5.32
CA GLU A 204 -15.76 13.51 5.65
C GLU A 204 -16.67 12.28 5.52
N THR A 205 -16.36 11.39 4.57
CA THR A 205 -17.15 10.17 4.33
C THR A 205 -16.76 9.00 5.23
N GLY A 206 -15.71 9.13 6.04
CA GLY A 206 -15.29 8.10 7.01
C GLY A 206 -13.96 7.42 6.68
N CYS A 207 -13.27 7.83 5.61
CA CYS A 207 -11.92 7.34 5.34
C CYS A 207 -10.99 7.75 6.49
N ARG A 208 -10.09 6.85 6.89
CA ARG A 208 -9.06 7.13 7.90
C ARG A 208 -7.65 6.92 7.41
N MET A 209 -7.47 6.13 6.34
CA MET A 209 -6.18 5.99 5.70
C MET A 209 -6.29 5.79 4.20
N ASP A 210 -5.27 6.24 3.49
CA ASP A 210 -5.02 5.90 2.10
C ASP A 210 -3.83 4.93 1.98
N MET A 211 -3.98 3.95 1.08
CA MET A 211 -2.96 2.96 0.76
C MET A 211 -2.68 2.92 -0.75
N THR A 212 -2.89 4.02 -1.48
CA THR A 212 -2.67 4.09 -2.94
C THR A 212 -1.19 3.97 -3.31
N LEU A 213 -0.27 4.53 -2.50
CA LEU A 213 1.13 4.69 -2.90
C LEU A 213 2.04 3.52 -2.46
N PRO A 214 3.06 3.14 -3.25
CA PRO A 214 3.60 3.88 -4.39
C PRO A 214 2.90 3.55 -5.72
N SER A 215 2.78 4.55 -6.60
CA SER A 215 2.27 4.40 -7.97
C SER A 215 3.37 4.43 -9.03
N ALA A 216 4.64 4.55 -8.63
CA ALA A 216 5.77 4.52 -9.54
C ALA A 216 5.71 3.26 -10.45
N PRO A 217 5.88 3.41 -11.76
CA PRO A 217 6.51 4.52 -12.47
C PRO A 217 5.54 5.62 -12.96
N SER A 218 4.29 5.67 -12.49
CA SER A 218 3.30 6.67 -12.93
C SER A 218 3.71 8.12 -12.58
N ASP A 219 3.18 9.08 -13.34
CA ASP A 219 3.28 10.53 -13.07
C ASP A 219 2.47 10.98 -11.85
N THR A 220 1.55 10.15 -11.36
CA THR A 220 0.81 10.34 -10.11
C THR A 220 1.70 10.18 -8.86
N GLN A 221 2.87 9.54 -8.98
CA GLN A 221 3.76 9.24 -7.86
C GLN A 221 4.17 10.53 -7.11
N THR A 222 4.18 10.45 -5.78
CA THR A 222 4.61 11.56 -4.92
C THR A 222 6.13 11.66 -4.79
N SER A 223 6.59 12.85 -4.41
CA SER A 223 7.98 13.10 -4.03
C SER A 223 8.34 12.50 -2.68
N LYS A 224 7.41 12.52 -1.72
CA LYS A 224 7.53 11.82 -0.43
C LYS A 224 7.32 10.32 -0.63
N ILE A 225 8.26 9.51 -0.16
CA ILE A 225 8.26 8.04 -0.35
C ILE A 225 8.62 7.31 0.95
N ASN A 226 8.35 6.01 1.04
CA ASN A 226 8.76 5.15 2.15
C ASN A 226 8.44 5.75 3.53
N SER A 227 7.22 6.26 3.68
CA SER A 227 6.79 7.03 4.85
C SER A 227 5.40 6.63 5.31
N ILE A 228 5.16 6.79 6.61
CA ILE A 228 3.83 6.85 7.22
C ILE A 228 3.67 8.29 7.72
N TYR A 229 2.65 8.99 7.26
CA TYR A 229 2.50 10.42 7.51
C TYR A 229 1.04 10.85 7.45
N PHE A 230 0.76 12.04 7.95
CA PHE A 230 -0.56 12.65 7.91
C PHE A 230 -0.60 13.73 6.84
N ALA A 231 -1.63 13.68 5.98
CA ALA A 231 -1.87 14.68 4.93
C ALA A 231 -3.32 15.16 4.99
N HIS A 232 -3.57 16.40 4.57
CA HIS A 232 -4.92 16.98 4.48
C HIS A 232 -5.06 17.68 3.13
N GLY A 233 -6.29 17.90 2.67
CA GLY A 233 -6.54 18.64 1.44
C GLY A 233 -6.23 20.12 1.61
N GLU A 234 -5.56 20.71 0.63
CA GLU A 234 -5.37 22.17 0.55
C GLU A 234 -6.41 22.77 -0.42
N ALA A 235 -7.13 23.81 0.03
CA ALA A 235 -8.23 24.36 -0.75
C ALA A 235 -7.75 24.90 -2.11
N GLY A 236 -8.27 24.32 -3.20
CA GLY A 236 -7.91 24.69 -4.57
C GLY A 236 -6.59 24.10 -5.06
N CYS A 237 -6.03 23.10 -4.37
CA CYS A 237 -4.80 22.43 -4.75
C CYS A 237 -5.03 20.92 -4.91
N CYS A 238 -4.57 20.35 -6.01
CA CYS A 238 -4.46 18.90 -6.19
C CYS A 238 -3.17 18.35 -5.59
N LYS A 239 -3.10 17.03 -5.45
CA LYS A 239 -1.93 16.28 -4.98
C LYS A 239 -1.43 16.74 -3.62
N SER A 240 -2.34 17.16 -2.73
CA SER A 240 -2.01 17.65 -1.39
C SER A 240 -1.23 16.62 -0.57
N HIS A 241 -1.41 15.33 -0.89
CA HIS A 241 -0.68 14.22 -0.28
C HIS A 241 0.80 14.06 -0.76
N ASP A 242 1.32 14.90 -1.66
CA ASP A 242 2.76 14.91 -2.01
C ASP A 242 3.66 15.22 -0.79
N HIS A 243 3.07 15.94 0.17
CA HIS A 243 3.68 16.35 1.42
C HIS A 243 2.79 15.98 2.60
N GLY A 244 3.32 16.15 3.81
CA GLY A 244 2.59 15.90 5.04
C GLY A 244 3.52 15.67 6.21
N ARG A 245 2.95 15.68 7.41
CA ARG A 245 3.69 15.58 8.67
C ARG A 245 3.97 14.12 8.99
N ASP A 246 5.24 13.77 9.21
CA ASP A 246 5.63 12.40 9.55
C ASP A 246 4.96 11.92 10.85
N ALA A 247 4.46 10.68 10.82
CA ALA A 247 3.89 10.03 11.98
C ALA A 247 4.96 9.83 13.06
N ARG A 248 4.64 10.26 14.28
CA ARG A 248 5.54 10.20 15.45
C ARG A 248 4.78 9.77 16.70
N VAL A 249 5.49 9.18 17.65
CA VAL A 249 4.94 8.88 18.99
C VAL A 249 4.58 10.18 19.70
N GLY A 250 3.41 10.19 20.35
CA GLY A 250 2.85 11.35 21.06
C GLY A 250 2.08 12.32 20.17
N ASP A 251 1.86 11.99 18.89
CA ASP A 251 1.22 12.89 17.92
C ASP A 251 0.33 12.08 16.98
N TRP A 252 -0.93 12.47 16.85
CA TRP A 252 -1.94 11.73 16.08
C TRP A 252 -2.63 12.61 15.04
N LEU A 253 -3.60 12.03 14.34
CA LEU A 253 -4.45 12.68 13.36
C LEU A 253 -5.08 13.95 13.91
N GLN A 254 -4.87 15.06 13.21
CA GLN A 254 -5.55 16.32 13.42
C GLN A 254 -6.81 16.40 12.55
N HIS A 255 -7.63 17.42 12.77
CA HIS A 255 -8.87 17.61 12.01
C HIS A 255 -8.59 17.67 10.49
N LYS A 256 -9.33 16.88 9.71
CA LYS A 256 -9.19 16.71 8.24
C LYS A 256 -7.92 16.03 7.74
N GLU A 257 -7.06 15.53 8.63
CA GLU A 257 -5.95 14.71 8.19
C GLU A 257 -6.41 13.27 7.87
N LEU A 258 -5.78 12.68 6.86
CA LEU A 258 -5.80 11.26 6.55
C LEU A 258 -4.43 10.67 6.83
N LEU A 259 -4.40 9.42 7.28
CA LEU A 259 -3.16 8.66 7.40
C LEU A 259 -2.75 8.14 6.02
N MET A 260 -1.56 8.51 5.57
CA MET A 260 -0.96 7.99 4.34
C MET A 260 -0.02 6.84 4.68
N VAL A 261 -0.29 5.64 4.17
CA VAL A 261 0.54 4.44 4.40
C VAL A 261 1.16 3.97 3.09
N GLN A 262 2.43 4.29 2.88
CA GLN A 262 3.13 3.94 1.66
C GLN A 262 3.80 2.56 1.73
N GLY A 263 3.81 1.87 0.60
CA GLY A 263 4.64 0.68 0.39
C GLY A 263 6.10 1.03 0.04
N PRO A 264 7.02 0.05 0.11
CA PRO A 264 8.40 0.23 -0.33
C PRO A 264 8.53 0.68 -1.79
N LEU A 265 9.20 1.82 -2.00
CA LEU A 265 9.68 2.29 -3.29
C LEU A 265 11.21 2.40 -3.28
N ALA A 266 11.88 1.61 -4.12
CA ALA A 266 13.33 1.53 -4.14
C ALA A 266 13.93 1.19 -5.51
N LEU A 267 15.26 1.25 -5.59
CA LEU A 267 16.02 0.71 -6.70
C LEU A 267 16.44 -0.73 -6.39
N ASN A 268 15.92 -1.68 -7.17
CA ASN A 268 16.29 -3.07 -7.10
C ASN A 268 17.58 -3.32 -7.91
N TRP A 269 18.71 -3.37 -7.23
CA TRP A 269 20.01 -3.64 -7.86
C TRP A 269 20.31 -5.12 -8.06
N SER A 270 19.51 -6.04 -7.50
CA SER A 270 19.62 -7.48 -7.79
C SER A 270 18.96 -7.86 -9.11
N ASP A 271 18.00 -7.05 -9.57
CA ASP A 271 17.38 -7.19 -10.89
C ASP A 271 17.70 -5.97 -11.74
N ARG A 272 18.60 -6.15 -12.71
CA ARG A 272 19.09 -5.07 -13.58
C ARG A 272 18.68 -5.29 -15.01
N LYS A 273 18.06 -4.28 -15.61
CA LYS A 273 17.84 -4.23 -17.06
C LYS A 273 19.19 -4.12 -17.77
N ALA A 274 19.44 -5.07 -18.67
CA ALA A 274 20.71 -5.20 -19.41
C ALA A 274 21.96 -5.26 -18.49
N GLY A 275 21.81 -5.70 -17.24
CA GLY A 275 22.91 -5.80 -16.27
C GLY A 275 23.39 -4.49 -15.64
N ILE A 276 22.88 -3.33 -16.08
CA ILE A 276 23.40 -2.00 -15.71
C ILE A 276 22.38 -1.20 -14.90
N MET A 277 21.14 -1.10 -15.37
CA MET A 277 20.13 -0.22 -14.78
C MET A 277 19.26 -0.98 -13.77
N PRO A 278 19.18 -0.57 -12.50
CA PRO A 278 18.31 -1.21 -11.52
C PRO A 278 16.85 -1.07 -11.94
N ARG A 279 16.05 -2.09 -11.68
CA ARG A 279 14.59 -1.96 -11.79
C ARG A 279 14.04 -1.12 -10.64
N ILE A 280 12.87 -0.54 -10.86
CA ILE A 280 12.08 0.08 -9.80
C ILE A 280 11.40 -1.05 -9.04
N GLU A 281 11.61 -1.09 -7.73
CA GLU A 281 10.80 -1.85 -6.78
C GLU A 281 9.67 -0.94 -6.31
N SER A 282 8.42 -1.28 -6.61
CA SER A 282 7.21 -0.53 -6.23
C SER A 282 6.33 -1.27 -5.23
N SER A 283 6.81 -2.35 -4.59
CA SER A 283 5.99 -3.21 -3.71
C SER A 283 4.82 -3.93 -4.37
N GLU A 284 4.71 -3.85 -5.70
CA GLU A 284 3.76 -4.62 -6.51
C GLU A 284 4.11 -6.10 -6.50
N ILE A 285 3.13 -6.98 -6.33
CA ILE A 285 3.28 -8.42 -6.50
C ILE A 285 2.39 -8.83 -7.66
N SER A 286 3.00 -9.27 -8.74
CA SER A 286 2.31 -9.69 -9.96
C SER A 286 3.06 -10.83 -10.64
N ALA A 287 2.54 -11.32 -11.75
CA ALA A 287 3.21 -12.36 -12.55
C ALA A 287 4.61 -11.94 -13.03
N ASP A 288 4.83 -10.63 -13.24
CA ASP A 288 6.11 -10.07 -13.66
C ASP A 288 6.98 -9.58 -12.49
N ALA A 289 6.40 -9.51 -11.29
CA ALA A 289 7.06 -9.06 -10.06
C ALA A 289 6.78 -10.06 -8.92
N LEU A 290 7.40 -11.24 -8.99
CA LEU A 290 7.26 -12.27 -7.96
C LEU A 290 7.97 -11.87 -6.65
N PRO A 291 7.48 -12.34 -5.49
CA PRO A 291 8.02 -11.97 -4.17
C PRO A 291 9.24 -12.82 -3.81
N THR A 292 10.43 -12.39 -4.24
CA THR A 292 11.69 -13.08 -3.94
C THR A 292 12.31 -12.65 -2.61
N ALA A 293 13.19 -13.48 -2.05
CA ALA A 293 13.96 -13.13 -0.84
C ALA A 293 14.74 -11.81 -0.99
N ALA A 294 15.25 -11.52 -2.19
CA ALA A 294 15.96 -10.27 -2.48
C ALA A 294 15.06 -9.03 -2.40
N ARG A 295 13.79 -9.16 -2.84
CA ARG A 295 12.78 -8.11 -2.72
C ARG A 295 12.32 -7.92 -1.28
N ILE A 296 12.06 -9.00 -0.54
CA ILE A 296 11.74 -8.92 0.89
C ILE A 296 12.86 -8.22 1.68
N ALA A 297 14.12 -8.52 1.39
CA ALA A 297 15.25 -7.81 1.97
C ALA A 297 15.30 -6.33 1.57
N LEU A 298 14.82 -5.96 0.38
CA LEU A 298 14.69 -4.58 -0.06
C LEU A 298 13.55 -3.85 0.66
N TRP A 299 12.43 -4.52 0.92
CA TRP A 299 11.30 -4.01 1.69
C TRP A 299 11.71 -3.71 3.14
N GLU A 300 12.47 -4.59 3.77
CA GLU A 300 13.05 -4.33 5.11
C GLU A 300 13.96 -3.10 5.11
N ARG A 301 14.81 -2.97 4.08
CA ARG A 301 15.73 -1.82 3.92
C ARG A 301 15.03 -0.51 3.64
N ALA A 302 13.77 -0.51 3.19
CA ALA A 302 12.99 0.72 3.03
C ALA A 302 12.77 1.42 4.40
N ALA A 303 12.80 0.63 5.49
CA ALA A 303 12.76 1.10 6.87
C ALA A 303 11.60 2.08 7.14
N ILE A 304 10.41 1.72 6.65
CA ILE A 304 9.18 2.47 6.88
C ILE A 304 8.73 2.24 8.32
N GLY A 305 8.55 3.31 9.07
CA GLY A 305 8.33 3.27 10.52
C GLY A 305 7.77 4.60 11.03
N ILE A 306 7.55 4.65 12.34
CA ILE A 306 7.05 5.82 13.07
C ILE A 306 8.20 6.42 13.89
N GLU A 307 8.36 7.74 13.85
CA GLU A 307 9.40 8.44 14.62
C GLU A 307 9.15 8.27 16.13
N GLY A 308 10.15 7.81 16.89
CA GLY A 308 10.02 7.45 18.31
C GLY A 308 9.54 6.01 18.57
N ALA A 309 9.24 5.23 17.53
CA ALA A 309 8.92 3.81 17.61
C ALA A 309 9.77 2.99 16.61
N GLU A 310 11.09 3.21 16.63
CA GLU A 310 12.07 2.64 15.70
C GLU A 310 12.23 1.12 15.84
N ASN A 311 11.56 0.47 16.79
CA ASN A 311 11.42 -0.97 16.87
C ASN A 311 10.25 -1.53 16.04
N HIS A 312 9.42 -0.68 15.40
CA HIS A 312 8.31 -1.11 14.54
C HIS A 312 8.58 -0.84 13.05
N LEU A 313 8.54 -1.89 12.23
CA LEU A 313 8.69 -1.86 10.78
C LEU A 313 7.34 -2.13 10.14
N PHE A 314 6.96 -1.33 9.15
CA PHE A 314 5.73 -1.54 8.38
C PHE A 314 6.10 -1.88 6.94
N ILE A 315 5.55 -2.98 6.44
CA ILE A 315 5.72 -3.41 5.05
C ILE A 315 4.32 -3.54 4.45
N LYS A 316 4.02 -2.67 3.50
CA LYS A 316 2.82 -2.72 2.69
C LYS A 316 3.19 -3.12 1.27
N VAL A 317 2.61 -4.21 0.79
CA VAL A 317 2.69 -4.63 -0.62
C VAL A 317 1.32 -4.52 -1.26
N HIS A 318 1.29 -4.47 -2.60
CA HIS A 318 0.03 -4.44 -3.33
C HIS A 318 0.00 -5.39 -4.53
N THR A 319 -1.18 -5.65 -5.07
CA THR A 319 -1.39 -6.50 -6.25
C THR A 319 -2.70 -6.14 -6.95
N HIS A 320 -2.91 -6.68 -8.15
CA HIS A 320 -4.21 -6.83 -8.81
C HIS A 320 -4.57 -8.31 -8.78
N GLY A 321 -5.03 -8.80 -7.63
CA GLY A 321 -5.06 -10.23 -7.31
C GLY A 321 -6.12 -11.01 -8.06
N ALA A 322 -7.16 -10.34 -8.58
CA ALA A 322 -8.20 -10.96 -9.38
C ALA A 322 -7.82 -11.16 -10.87
N GLU A 323 -6.83 -10.42 -11.37
CA GLU A 323 -6.31 -10.54 -12.75
C GLU A 323 -5.75 -11.95 -12.98
N GLU A 324 -6.20 -12.70 -14.00
CA GLU A 324 -5.93 -14.13 -14.11
C GLU A 324 -4.44 -14.50 -14.07
N ARG A 325 -3.61 -13.70 -14.74
CA ARG A 325 -2.17 -13.96 -14.80
C ARG A 325 -1.52 -13.78 -13.43
N THR A 326 -1.91 -12.72 -12.72
CA THR A 326 -1.44 -12.41 -11.37
C THR A 326 -2.01 -13.38 -10.35
N ALA A 327 -3.31 -13.67 -10.39
CA ALA A 327 -3.98 -14.70 -9.59
C ALA A 327 -3.30 -16.07 -9.75
N GLY A 328 -2.98 -16.47 -10.99
CA GLY A 328 -2.21 -17.68 -11.27
C GLY A 328 -0.83 -17.66 -10.61
N ALA A 329 -0.07 -16.59 -10.81
CA ALA A 329 1.25 -16.45 -10.21
C ALA A 329 1.23 -16.49 -8.67
N LEU A 330 0.20 -15.91 -8.04
CA LEU A 330 0.02 -15.86 -6.59
C LEU A 330 -0.46 -17.21 -6.01
N LEU A 331 -1.59 -17.73 -6.52
CA LEU A 331 -2.28 -18.90 -5.97
C LEU A 331 -1.59 -20.23 -6.36
N ASP A 332 -0.78 -20.25 -7.42
CA ASP A 332 -0.01 -21.42 -7.85
C ASP A 332 1.43 -21.37 -7.30
N GLY A 333 1.54 -21.09 -6.01
CA GLY A 333 2.76 -21.18 -5.21
C GLY A 333 3.53 -19.87 -5.00
N GLY A 334 3.13 -18.75 -5.63
CA GLY A 334 3.75 -17.44 -5.37
C GLY A 334 3.59 -16.98 -3.93
N MET A 335 2.37 -17.08 -3.40
CA MET A 335 2.07 -16.75 -2.00
C MET A 335 2.78 -17.67 -1.02
N GLN A 336 2.74 -18.99 -1.25
CA GLN A 336 3.44 -19.96 -0.40
C GLN A 336 4.94 -19.64 -0.28
N ARG A 337 5.59 -19.33 -1.42
CA ARG A 337 7.00 -18.89 -1.43
C ARG A 337 7.19 -17.59 -0.65
N MET A 338 6.31 -16.60 -0.85
CA MET A 338 6.40 -15.33 -0.14
C MET A 338 6.32 -15.49 1.37
N TRP A 339 5.30 -16.22 1.86
CA TRP A 339 5.08 -16.42 3.29
C TRP A 339 6.25 -17.16 3.92
N THR A 340 6.71 -18.25 3.28
CA THR A 340 7.92 -18.98 3.69
C THR A 340 9.14 -18.05 3.81
N GLU A 341 9.37 -17.16 2.84
CA GLU A 341 10.53 -16.26 2.88
C GLU A 341 10.37 -15.12 3.90
N LEU A 342 9.15 -14.61 4.12
CA LEU A 342 8.87 -13.64 5.19
C LEU A 342 9.10 -14.25 6.58
N GLU A 343 8.62 -15.47 6.78
CA GLU A 343 8.81 -16.23 8.01
C GLU A 343 10.29 -16.46 8.31
N LYS A 344 11.05 -17.00 7.35
CA LYS A 344 12.51 -17.18 7.47
C LYS A 344 13.23 -15.87 7.76
N ARG A 345 12.83 -14.78 7.10
CA ARG A 345 13.48 -13.48 7.23
C ARG A 345 13.21 -12.82 8.57
N PHE A 346 12.00 -12.99 9.12
CA PHE A 346 11.51 -12.25 10.27
C PHE A 346 11.11 -13.14 11.44
N ARG A 347 10.10 -14.01 11.30
CA ARG A 347 9.60 -14.87 12.40
C ARG A 347 10.71 -15.74 12.97
N ASP A 348 11.49 -16.38 12.11
CA ASP A 348 12.49 -17.37 12.49
C ASP A 348 13.86 -16.71 12.83
N ARG A 349 13.99 -15.39 12.63
CA ARG A 349 15.21 -14.65 12.94
C ARG A 349 15.15 -14.11 14.38
N PRO A 350 16.12 -14.44 15.26
CA PRO A 350 16.18 -13.88 16.60
C PRO A 350 16.15 -12.35 16.61
N GLY A 351 15.42 -11.77 17.57
CA GLY A 351 15.24 -10.33 17.70
C GLY A 351 14.18 -9.73 16.77
N PHE A 352 13.38 -10.57 16.09
CA PHE A 352 12.28 -10.14 15.24
C PHE A 352 10.97 -10.84 15.61
N SER A 353 9.86 -10.14 15.38
CA SER A 353 8.53 -10.73 15.30
C SER A 353 7.86 -10.29 14.02
N LEU A 354 7.29 -11.25 13.30
CA LEU A 354 6.40 -11.01 12.17
C LEU A 354 4.96 -10.96 12.67
N HIS A 355 4.18 -10.02 12.14
CA HIS A 355 2.74 -9.87 12.36
C HIS A 355 2.06 -9.75 11.00
N TYR A 356 1.17 -10.69 10.69
CA TYR A 356 0.31 -10.55 9.51
C TYR A 356 -0.91 -9.73 9.90
N VAL A 357 -1.09 -8.60 9.23
CA VAL A 357 -2.15 -7.63 9.55
C VAL A 357 -2.95 -7.28 8.30
N THR A 358 -4.25 -7.11 8.49
CA THR A 358 -5.11 -6.42 7.51
C THR A 358 -4.72 -4.93 7.43
N ALA A 359 -5.22 -4.23 6.41
CA ALA A 359 -5.06 -2.80 6.26
C ALA A 359 -5.46 -2.06 7.55
N TRP A 360 -6.61 -2.40 8.12
CA TRP A 360 -7.10 -1.73 9.33
C TRP A 360 -6.38 -2.10 10.61
N GLU A 361 -5.96 -3.35 10.76
CA GLU A 361 -5.09 -3.72 11.88
C GLU A 361 -3.74 -2.97 11.78
N MET A 362 -3.24 -2.72 10.57
CA MET A 362 -2.10 -1.82 10.36
C MET A 362 -2.41 -0.38 10.81
N TYR A 363 -3.57 0.18 10.44
CA TYR A 363 -4.02 1.49 10.93
C TYR A 363 -4.09 1.54 12.46
N GLN A 364 -4.77 0.59 13.10
CA GLN A 364 -4.92 0.54 14.55
C GLN A 364 -3.56 0.44 15.26
N GLN A 365 -2.63 -0.32 14.69
CA GLN A 365 -1.30 -0.45 15.24
C GLN A 365 -0.47 0.82 15.08
N ILE A 366 -0.64 1.56 13.98
CA ILE A 366 -0.04 2.89 13.80
C ILE A 366 -0.65 3.89 14.79
N GLU A 367 -1.98 3.91 14.91
CA GLU A 367 -2.74 4.72 15.87
C GLU A 367 -2.25 4.52 17.29
N ARG A 368 -2.17 3.27 17.72
CA ARG A 368 -1.73 2.91 19.07
C ARG A 368 -0.33 3.44 19.37
N LEU A 369 0.60 3.31 18.42
CA LEU A 369 1.97 3.79 18.60
C LEU A 369 2.03 5.31 18.65
N CYS A 370 1.34 5.99 17.73
CA CYS A 370 1.28 7.44 17.69
C CYS A 370 0.61 8.05 18.92
N LYS A 371 -0.47 7.45 19.43
CA LYS A 371 -1.11 7.88 20.70
C LYS A 371 -0.33 7.48 21.95
N ASN A 372 0.77 6.72 21.80
CA ASN A 372 1.55 6.15 22.90
C ASN A 372 0.69 5.32 23.87
N GLU A 373 -0.27 4.57 23.33
CA GLU A 373 -1.14 3.72 24.13
C GLU A 373 -0.42 2.41 24.52
N PRO A 374 -0.48 2.01 25.80
CA PRO A 374 0.14 0.77 26.26
C PRO A 374 -0.52 -0.42 25.57
N VAL A 375 0.26 -1.48 25.34
CA VAL A 375 -0.28 -2.76 24.85
C VAL A 375 -1.25 -3.28 25.90
N LYS A 376 -2.56 -3.24 25.61
CA LYS A 376 -3.56 -3.90 26.46
C LYS A 376 -3.29 -5.40 26.40
N ALA A 377 -2.94 -6.00 27.53
CA ALA A 377 -2.58 -7.41 27.65
C ALA A 377 -3.71 -8.40 27.26
N SER A 378 -4.89 -7.92 26.87
CA SER A 378 -6.08 -8.73 26.58
C SER A 378 -6.31 -9.09 25.12
N SER A 379 -5.62 -8.48 24.13
CA SER A 379 -5.90 -8.76 22.71
C SER A 379 -5.15 -9.97 22.13
N MET A 380 -4.31 -10.66 22.90
CA MET A 380 -3.61 -11.86 22.45
C MET A 380 -4.30 -13.19 22.84
N ARG A 381 -5.44 -13.16 23.53
CA ARG A 381 -6.05 -14.40 24.08
C ARG A 381 -7.58 -14.52 24.00
N ALA A 382 -8.30 -13.57 23.40
CA ALA A 382 -9.76 -13.53 23.57
C ALA A 382 -10.58 -13.33 22.28
N GLU A 383 -10.18 -13.91 21.15
CA GLU A 383 -11.08 -14.13 19.99
C GLU A 383 -10.77 -15.47 19.29
N VAL A 384 -10.48 -16.52 20.07
CA VAL A 384 -10.36 -17.91 19.57
C VAL A 384 -11.52 -18.81 20.06
N VAL A 385 -12.43 -18.29 20.89
CA VAL A 385 -13.67 -19.00 21.25
C VAL A 385 -14.80 -18.00 21.51
N ALA A 386 -15.54 -17.67 20.45
CA ALA A 386 -16.97 -17.33 20.49
C ALA A 386 -17.55 -17.50 19.09
#